data_AF-A0A7X9IYP9-F1
#
_entry.id   AF-A0A7X9IYP9-F1
#
_cell.length_a   1.000
_cell.length_b   1.000
_cell.length_c   1.000
_cell.angle_alpha   90.00
_cell.angle_beta   90.00
_cell.angle_gamma   90.00
#
_symmetry.space_group_name_H-M   'P 1'
#
loop_
_entity.id
_entity.type
_entity.pdbx_description
1 polymer ?
#
loop_
_entity_poly.entity_id
_entity_poly.type
_entity_poly.pdbx_seq_one_letter_code
_entity_poly.pdbx_strand_id
1 'polypeptide(L)'
;MRRHDAPPVLVVALSLAGFAAGCAEDDLGDEDLAASVDSALSLAAPEVRGVLRLANDCALDAVRFDDEVGLRVDAARNIAAHRDGRDARCGTADDDPFDTLAELDAVPQVGDVALQRLLDFAVAHGYLDAPDAPAGTWEGVDFTFHEVTVVLEIANVAAVEYLDATVGLDARAARNIVAARPIAHMPALADVAYVGASALRLLKAHVAVWAPAPPPVEPGPAPEDPGPAAGTWEGVTFTAAEARTALDVANRATFGQLADGATLSALASNNIIAARPVVSMDQLAAVPWVGTVAMEKLQRYLPVWVAAGSTGDPTLTPEDKLVLFLNHPGLTVAELDAIRYIGSVQAEAIVAYLTHDRIDSLAELRTVTALETWQVESLLAAAGEWYAAGGR
;
A
#
# COMPACT_ATOMS: atom_id res chain seq x y z
N MET A 1 34.67 -2.21 77.10
CA MET A 1 34.03 -3.37 77.76
C MET A 1 32.73 -2.92 78.45
N ARG A 2 31.67 -2.64 77.68
CA ARG A 2 30.31 -2.42 78.20
C ARG A 2 29.32 -3.03 77.22
N ARG A 3 28.37 -3.75 77.80
CA ARG A 3 27.50 -4.76 77.18
C ARG A 3 26.35 -4.12 76.41
N HIS A 4 25.89 -4.88 75.42
CA HIS A 4 24.63 -4.73 74.68
C HIS A 4 23.41 -4.79 75.61
N ASP A 5 22.43 -3.93 75.35
CA ASP A 5 21.03 -4.13 75.75
C ASP A 5 20.14 -3.92 74.53
N ALA A 6 19.32 -4.93 74.22
CA ALA A 6 18.30 -4.93 73.17
C ALA A 6 16.90 -4.75 73.81
N PRO A 7 15.94 -4.08 73.14
CA PRO A 7 14.56 -3.97 73.63
C PRO A 7 13.67 -5.15 73.19
N PRO A 8 12.50 -5.32 73.85
CA PRO A 8 11.80 -6.60 73.94
C PRO A 8 10.79 -6.87 72.82
N VAL A 9 10.58 -8.17 72.58
CA VAL A 9 9.54 -8.78 71.74
C VAL A 9 8.17 -8.62 72.40
N LEU A 10 7.21 -8.02 71.71
CA LEU A 10 5.81 -7.97 72.10
C LEU A 10 5.07 -9.11 71.39
N VAL A 11 4.70 -10.13 72.16
CA VAL A 11 3.81 -11.24 71.74
C VAL A 11 2.37 -10.82 72.03
N VAL A 12 1.54 -10.71 70.99
CA VAL A 12 0.08 -10.61 71.13
C VAL A 12 -0.53 -11.88 70.53
N ALA A 13 -1.02 -12.74 71.42
CA ALA A 13 -1.92 -13.83 71.09
C ALA A 13 -3.36 -13.35 71.31
N LEU A 14 -4.23 -13.47 70.30
CA LEU A 14 -5.67 -13.36 70.50
C LEU A 14 -6.43 -14.28 69.54
N SER A 15 -6.83 -15.42 70.13
CA SER A 15 -8.10 -16.13 70.05
C SER A 15 -8.87 -16.25 68.73
N LEU A 16 -8.91 -17.51 68.27
CA LEU A 16 -9.98 -18.17 67.51
C LEU A 16 -11.39 -17.83 68.02
N ALA A 17 -12.28 -17.47 67.09
CA ALA A 17 -13.70 -17.76 67.17
C ALA A 17 -14.18 -18.19 65.78
N GLY A 18 -14.58 -19.45 65.66
CA GLY A 18 -15.15 -20.01 64.44
C GLY A 18 -16.58 -19.53 64.22
N PHE A 19 -16.94 -19.29 62.96
CA PHE A 19 -18.31 -19.25 62.50
C PHE A 19 -18.47 -20.08 61.22
N ALA A 20 -19.41 -21.01 61.35
CA ALA A 20 -20.22 -21.74 60.40
C ALA A 20 -19.96 -21.61 58.88
N ALA A 21 -19.97 -22.80 58.28
CA ALA A 21 -20.09 -23.09 56.86
C ALA A 21 -21.26 -22.38 56.18
N GLY A 22 -20.96 -21.74 55.06
CA GLY A 22 -21.88 -21.42 53.97
C GLY A 22 -21.11 -21.57 52.67
N CYS A 23 -21.31 -22.69 51.98
CA CYS A 23 -20.76 -22.93 50.65
C CYS A 23 -21.46 -22.00 49.65
N ALA A 24 -20.76 -20.97 49.20
CA ALA A 24 -20.94 -20.38 47.90
C ALA A 24 -19.64 -20.62 47.15
N GLU A 25 -19.70 -21.47 46.12
CA GLU A 25 -18.62 -21.68 45.16
C GLU A 25 -18.56 -20.42 44.29
N ASP A 26 -17.84 -19.40 44.76
CA ASP A 26 -17.36 -18.32 43.90
C ASP A 26 -16.02 -18.79 43.34
N ASP A 27 -16.14 -19.45 42.19
CA ASP A 27 -15.11 -19.76 41.22
C ASP A 27 -14.52 -18.44 40.70
N LEU A 28 -13.68 -17.80 41.53
CA LEU A 28 -12.80 -16.73 41.09
C LEU A 28 -11.68 -17.39 40.29
N GLY A 29 -11.98 -17.63 39.01
CA GLY A 29 -11.03 -18.04 38.00
C GLY A 29 -9.82 -17.11 38.03
N ASP A 30 -8.74 -17.65 38.60
CA ASP A 30 -7.40 -17.08 38.65
C ASP A 30 -6.66 -17.42 37.35
N GLU A 31 -7.32 -17.16 36.21
CA GLU A 31 -6.78 -17.28 34.87
C GLU A 31 -7.14 -15.99 34.10
N ASP A 32 -6.17 -15.45 33.37
CA ASP A 32 -6.31 -14.36 32.37
C ASP A 32 -6.02 -12.89 32.79
N LEU A 33 -5.02 -12.68 33.66
CA LEU A 33 -4.17 -11.47 33.61
C LEU A 33 -2.87 -11.72 32.82
N ALA A 34 -2.94 -12.60 31.81
CA ALA A 34 -1.89 -12.77 30.82
C ALA A 34 -2.10 -11.74 29.69
N ALA A 35 -1.30 -10.69 29.72
CA ALA A 35 -0.79 -9.98 28.55
C ALA A 35 -1.81 -9.46 27.52
N SER A 36 -2.49 -8.35 27.84
CA SER A 36 -2.75 -7.34 26.81
C SER A 36 -1.47 -6.50 26.69
N VAL A 37 -0.53 -6.99 25.88
CA VAL A 37 0.65 -6.24 25.39
C VAL A 37 0.38 -5.58 24.04
N ASP A 38 -0.88 -5.54 23.61
CA ASP A 38 -1.32 -4.64 22.56
C ASP A 38 -1.54 -3.27 23.19
N SER A 39 -0.50 -2.45 23.17
CA SER A 39 -0.65 -1.00 23.32
C SER A 39 -1.74 -0.56 22.33
N ALA A 40 -2.90 -0.11 22.82
CA ALA A 40 -4.06 0.15 21.96
C ALA A 40 -3.85 1.37 21.07
N LEU A 41 -2.84 2.19 21.38
CA LEU A 41 -2.42 3.33 20.60
C LEU A 41 -1.58 2.90 19.38
N SER A 42 -2.26 2.61 18.27
CA SER A 42 -1.61 2.40 16.97
C SER A 42 -1.11 3.72 16.40
N LEU A 43 0.10 4.13 16.78
CA LEU A 43 0.77 5.32 16.25
C LEU A 43 1.37 5.08 14.85
N ALA A 44 1.28 6.08 13.98
CA ALA A 44 1.99 6.07 12.70
C ALA A 44 3.50 6.24 12.90
N ALA A 45 4.32 5.80 11.94
CA ALA A 45 5.79 5.83 12.09
C ALA A 45 6.38 7.22 12.44
N PRO A 46 5.92 8.35 11.85
CA PRO A 46 6.41 9.68 12.25
C PRO A 46 6.05 10.07 13.68
N GLU A 47 4.89 9.63 14.16
CA GLU A 47 4.41 9.86 15.52
C GLU A 47 5.25 9.09 16.53
N VAL A 48 5.55 7.81 16.23
CA VAL A 48 6.47 6.99 17.03
C VAL A 48 7.84 7.68 17.17
N ARG A 49 8.42 8.15 16.05
CA ARG A 49 9.71 8.86 16.09
C ARG A 49 9.62 10.16 16.90
N GLY A 50 8.54 10.91 16.76
CA GLY A 50 8.33 12.15 17.51
C GLY A 50 8.21 11.92 19.01
N VAL A 51 7.44 10.92 19.41
CA VAL A 51 7.27 10.51 20.82
C VAL A 51 8.60 10.03 21.41
N LEU A 52 9.34 9.18 20.71
CA LEU A 52 10.65 8.69 21.19
C LEU A 52 11.69 9.81 21.27
N ARG A 53 11.71 10.73 20.28
CA ARG A 53 12.59 11.91 20.33
C ARG A 53 12.25 12.79 21.52
N LEU A 54 10.96 13.02 21.80
CA LEU A 54 10.50 13.78 22.96
C LEU A 54 10.91 13.10 24.27
N ALA A 55 10.67 11.79 24.40
CA ALA A 55 11.02 11.02 25.60
C ALA A 55 12.53 11.07 25.88
N ASN A 56 13.34 11.00 24.83
CA ASN A 56 14.81 11.04 24.90
C ASN A 56 15.42 12.46 24.98
N ASP A 57 14.61 13.52 25.02
CA ASP A 57 15.14 14.89 25.07
C ASP A 57 15.63 15.27 26.48
N CYS A 58 16.95 15.38 26.64
CA CYS A 58 17.59 15.83 27.89
C CYS A 58 17.15 17.22 28.37
N ALA A 59 16.51 18.04 27.53
CA ALA A 59 15.93 19.31 27.96
C ALA A 59 14.65 19.13 28.80
N LEU A 60 14.03 17.94 28.77
CA LEU A 60 12.86 17.59 29.56
C LEU A 60 13.26 16.66 30.71
N ASP A 61 13.25 17.21 31.92
CA ASP A 61 13.38 16.43 33.15
C ASP A 61 12.00 15.94 33.63
N ALA A 62 11.99 15.16 34.71
CA ALA A 62 10.75 14.65 35.30
C ALA A 62 9.76 15.77 35.68
N VAL A 63 10.23 16.96 36.05
CA VAL A 63 9.36 18.08 36.41
C VAL A 63 8.69 18.65 35.16
N ARG A 64 9.44 18.85 34.07
CA ARG A 64 8.87 19.34 32.81
C ARG A 64 7.95 18.31 32.15
N PHE A 65 8.21 17.02 32.28
CA PHE A 65 7.27 15.98 31.85
C PHE A 65 5.94 16.03 32.63
N ASP A 66 5.97 16.32 33.93
CA ASP A 66 4.76 16.49 34.75
C ASP A 66 4.04 17.81 34.41
N ASP A 67 4.76 18.93 34.44
CA ASP A 67 4.17 20.27 34.35
C ASP A 67 3.84 20.72 32.92
N GLU A 68 4.70 20.43 31.93
CA GLU A 68 4.57 20.92 30.55
C GLU A 68 3.89 19.91 29.63
N VAL A 69 4.33 18.64 29.68
CA VAL A 69 3.69 17.54 28.91
C VAL A 69 2.38 17.11 29.57
N GLY A 70 2.23 17.39 30.88
CA GLY A 70 1.03 17.04 31.63
C GLY A 70 0.97 15.56 31.99
N LEU A 71 2.09 14.84 32.10
CA LEU A 71 2.08 13.44 32.52
C LEU A 71 1.68 13.30 34.00
N ARG A 72 1.39 12.09 34.47
CA ARG A 72 1.35 11.84 35.91
C ARG A 72 2.79 11.94 36.44
N VAL A 73 2.97 12.60 37.58
CA VAL A 73 4.26 12.66 38.31
C VAL A 73 5.01 11.32 38.40
N ASP A 74 4.32 10.20 38.60
CA ASP A 74 4.97 8.88 38.68
C ASP A 74 5.48 8.41 37.31
N ALA A 75 4.70 8.59 36.25
CA ALA A 75 5.09 8.25 34.89
C ALA A 75 6.24 9.14 34.42
N ALA A 76 6.15 10.45 34.66
CA ALA A 76 7.18 11.43 34.36
C ALA A 76 8.52 11.08 35.03
N ARG A 77 8.49 10.72 36.32
CA ARG A 77 9.67 10.27 37.06
C ARG A 77 10.24 8.96 36.51
N ASN A 78 9.39 7.99 36.17
CA ASN A 78 9.84 6.69 35.68
C ASN A 78 10.46 6.80 34.28
N ILE A 79 9.89 7.63 33.39
CA ILE A 79 10.48 7.90 32.06
C ILE A 79 11.87 8.53 32.21
N ALA A 80 12.00 9.59 33.02
CA ALA A 80 13.29 10.23 33.24
C ALA A 80 14.31 9.31 33.92
N ALA A 81 13.87 8.49 34.89
CA ALA A 81 14.77 7.56 35.60
C ALA A 81 15.23 6.39 34.73
N HIS A 82 14.41 5.93 33.77
CA HIS A 82 14.85 4.95 32.76
C HIS A 82 15.92 5.58 31.87
N ARG A 83 15.60 6.74 31.26
CA ARG A 83 16.50 7.45 30.35
C ARG A 83 17.83 7.86 30.99
N ASP A 84 17.79 8.48 32.17
CA ASP A 84 18.95 9.12 32.82
C ASP A 84 19.78 8.16 33.70
N GLY A 85 19.48 6.86 33.65
CA GLY A 85 20.23 5.85 34.37
C GLY A 85 20.24 6.02 35.90
N ARG A 86 21.32 5.55 36.52
CA ARG A 86 21.46 5.46 37.98
C ARG A 86 21.86 6.78 38.61
N ASP A 87 22.59 7.63 37.89
CA ASP A 87 23.04 8.91 38.41
C ASP A 87 22.01 10.04 38.27
N ALA A 88 20.90 9.77 37.57
CA ALA A 88 19.79 10.67 37.30
C ALA A 88 20.22 11.95 36.57
N ARG A 89 21.19 11.83 35.66
CA ARG A 89 21.66 12.92 34.81
C ARG A 89 21.73 12.48 33.35
N CYS A 90 20.89 13.11 32.54
CA CYS A 90 20.94 12.95 31.09
C CYS A 90 22.28 13.41 30.49
N GLY A 91 22.73 12.71 29.45
CA GLY A 91 24.01 12.89 28.76
C GLY A 91 25.19 12.17 29.44
N THR A 92 24.95 11.17 30.30
CA THR A 92 26.00 10.42 31.00
C THR A 92 26.19 9.01 30.44
N ALA A 93 27.15 8.27 30.98
CA ALA A 93 27.54 6.98 30.43
C ALA A 93 26.58 5.84 30.81
N ASP A 94 25.72 6.06 31.81
CA ASP A 94 24.73 5.09 32.28
C ASP A 94 23.31 5.38 31.80
N ASP A 95 23.13 6.35 30.90
CA ASP A 95 21.85 6.60 30.23
C ASP A 95 21.39 5.39 29.40
N ASP A 96 20.09 5.18 29.38
CA ASP A 96 19.41 4.12 28.61
C ASP A 96 18.29 4.76 27.76
N PRO A 97 18.63 5.34 26.58
CA PRO A 97 17.64 6.01 25.74
C PRO A 97 16.64 5.00 25.15
N PHE A 98 15.38 5.39 25.04
CA PHE A 98 14.33 4.56 24.47
C PHE A 98 14.57 4.32 22.98
N ASP A 99 14.69 3.06 22.57
CA ASP A 99 14.87 2.66 21.16
C ASP A 99 13.54 2.38 20.47
N THR A 100 12.51 1.99 21.24
CA THR A 100 11.21 1.55 20.70
C THR A 100 10.02 2.07 21.51
N LEU A 101 8.85 2.19 20.86
CA LEU A 101 7.61 2.56 21.55
C LEU A 101 7.22 1.51 22.61
N ALA A 102 7.45 0.23 22.31
CA ALA A 102 7.15 -0.87 23.23
C ALA A 102 7.97 -0.79 24.52
N GLU A 103 9.24 -0.36 24.43
CA GLU A 103 10.08 -0.11 25.59
C GLU A 103 9.55 1.04 26.43
N LEU A 104 9.18 2.16 25.80
CA LEU A 104 8.59 3.31 26.48
C LEU A 104 7.25 2.97 27.15
N ASP A 105 6.41 2.18 26.48
CA ASP A 105 5.12 1.73 27.02
C ASP A 105 5.28 0.73 28.18
N ALA A 106 6.37 -0.03 28.20
CA ALA A 106 6.69 -0.95 29.31
C ALA A 106 7.13 -0.23 30.59
N VAL A 107 7.41 1.08 30.55
CA VAL A 107 7.76 1.87 31.73
C VAL A 107 6.57 1.92 32.70
N PRO A 108 6.74 1.61 34.00
CA PRO A 108 5.62 1.59 34.94
C PRO A 108 4.84 2.92 34.95
N GLN A 109 3.52 2.81 34.87
CA GLN A 109 2.58 3.95 34.79
C GLN A 109 2.58 4.73 33.46
N VAL A 110 3.35 4.29 32.47
CA VAL A 110 3.13 4.66 31.07
C VAL A 110 2.06 3.73 30.51
N GLY A 111 1.15 4.30 29.73
CA GLY A 111 0.07 3.62 29.04
C GLY A 111 -0.58 4.59 28.06
N ASP A 112 -1.68 4.20 27.42
CA ASP A 112 -2.28 4.95 26.28
C ASP A 112 -2.47 6.45 26.55
N VAL A 113 -2.93 6.83 27.74
CA VAL A 113 -3.15 8.25 28.10
C VAL A 113 -1.83 9.03 28.19
N ALA A 114 -0.76 8.40 28.69
CA ALA A 114 0.55 9.03 28.75
C ALA A 114 1.18 9.13 27.35
N LEU A 115 1.07 8.08 26.54
CA LEU A 115 1.54 8.08 25.14
C LEU A 115 0.81 9.13 24.30
N GLN A 116 -0.51 9.28 24.46
CA GLN A 116 -1.26 10.33 23.77
C GLN A 116 -0.80 11.73 24.18
N ARG A 117 -0.53 11.97 25.47
CA ARG A 117 -0.01 13.27 25.94
C ARG A 117 1.39 13.57 25.41
N LEU A 118 2.26 12.57 25.37
CA LEU A 118 3.58 12.69 24.73
C LEU A 118 3.43 13.01 23.25
N LEU A 119 2.52 12.35 22.54
CA LEU A 119 2.23 12.65 21.14
C LEU A 119 1.72 14.08 20.96
N ASP A 120 0.70 14.49 21.71
CA ASP A 120 0.12 15.82 21.62
C ASP A 120 1.17 16.91 21.86
N PHE A 121 2.04 16.72 22.86
CA PHE A 121 3.15 17.63 23.13
C PHE A 121 4.19 17.60 22.02
N ALA A 122 4.52 16.42 21.50
CA ALA A 122 5.44 16.24 20.39
C ALA A 122 4.95 16.98 19.13
N VAL A 123 3.65 16.95 18.84
CA VAL A 123 3.01 17.72 17.75
C VAL A 123 3.14 19.21 18.02
N ALA A 124 2.75 19.67 19.21
CA ALA A 124 2.71 21.08 19.55
C ALA A 124 4.09 21.76 19.54
N HIS A 125 5.16 21.01 19.81
CA HIS A 125 6.53 21.53 19.94
C HIS A 125 7.46 21.08 18.80
N GLY A 126 6.92 20.49 17.73
CA GLY A 126 7.68 20.14 16.53
C GLY A 126 8.68 19.00 16.72
N TYR A 127 8.39 18.07 17.63
CA TYR A 127 9.17 16.84 17.81
C TYR A 127 8.83 15.77 16.78
N LEU A 128 7.59 15.75 16.28
CA LEU A 128 7.37 15.10 14.99
C LEU A 128 8.31 15.77 14.02
N ASP A 129 9.07 14.97 13.29
CA ASP A 129 9.87 15.46 12.16
C ASP A 129 9.01 16.44 11.41
N ALA A 130 9.25 17.75 11.59
CA ALA A 130 8.61 18.71 10.72
C ALA A 130 9.02 18.22 9.33
N PRO A 131 8.07 17.99 8.40
CA PRO A 131 8.41 17.42 7.11
C PRO A 131 9.57 18.19 6.44
N ASP A 132 9.74 19.46 6.81
CA ASP A 132 10.77 20.36 6.31
C ASP A 132 12.04 20.48 7.20
N ALA A 133 12.13 19.77 8.32
CA ALA A 133 13.31 19.80 9.19
C ALA A 133 14.52 19.15 8.48
N PRO A 134 15.73 19.74 8.54
CA PRO A 134 16.93 19.17 7.93
C PRO A 134 17.25 17.78 8.48
N ALA A 135 17.35 16.78 7.60
CA ALA A 135 17.77 15.42 7.94
C ALA A 135 19.29 15.21 7.74
N GLY A 136 19.89 15.90 6.76
CA GLY A 136 21.32 15.79 6.47
C GLY A 136 21.68 16.16 5.04
N THR A 137 22.96 16.01 4.71
CA THR A 137 23.52 16.32 3.39
C THR A 137 24.22 15.07 2.82
N TRP A 138 23.81 14.63 1.63
CA TRP A 138 24.43 13.50 0.92
C TRP A 138 24.84 13.93 -0.48
N GLU A 139 26.09 13.65 -0.88
CA GLU A 139 26.66 14.13 -2.15
C GLU A 139 26.51 15.66 -2.36
N GLY A 140 26.52 16.44 -1.27
CA GLY A 140 26.30 17.89 -1.31
C GLY A 140 24.85 18.32 -1.61
N VAL A 141 23.88 17.42 -1.41
CA VAL A 141 22.45 17.68 -1.53
C VAL A 141 21.83 17.59 -0.13
N ASP A 142 21.26 18.70 0.34
CA ASP A 142 20.54 18.74 1.62
C ASP A 142 19.18 18.09 1.47
N PHE A 143 18.77 17.27 2.43
CA PHE A 143 17.44 16.69 2.50
C PHE A 143 16.76 17.03 3.82
N THR A 144 15.43 17.09 3.80
CA THR A 144 14.58 17.08 4.99
C THR A 144 14.18 15.64 5.33
N PHE A 145 13.63 15.41 6.53
CA PHE A 145 13.18 14.07 6.92
C PHE A 145 12.07 13.51 6.02
N HIS A 146 11.16 14.37 5.55
CA HIS A 146 10.13 13.97 4.59
C HIS A 146 10.76 13.56 3.26
N GLU A 147 11.67 14.38 2.73
CA GLU A 147 12.33 14.08 1.46
C GLU A 147 13.14 12.79 1.54
N VAL A 148 13.87 12.54 2.64
CA VAL A 148 14.57 11.26 2.84
C VAL A 148 13.61 10.07 2.78
N THR A 149 12.48 10.18 3.48
CA THR A 149 11.48 9.09 3.54
C THR A 149 10.93 8.79 2.15
N VAL A 150 10.50 9.83 1.42
CA VAL A 150 9.93 9.69 0.08
C VAL A 150 10.97 9.23 -0.95
N VAL A 151 12.21 9.71 -0.86
CA VAL A 151 13.30 9.31 -1.76
C VAL A 151 13.65 7.84 -1.59
N LEU A 152 13.72 7.36 -0.34
CA LEU A 152 13.93 5.93 -0.07
C LEU A 152 12.74 5.09 -0.53
N GLU A 153 11.52 5.60 -0.43
CA GLU A 153 10.33 4.93 -0.98
C GLU A 153 10.40 4.83 -2.51
N ILE A 154 10.66 5.94 -3.22
CA ILE A 154 10.87 5.97 -4.68
C ILE A 154 11.96 4.97 -5.07
N ALA A 155 13.10 5.00 -4.37
CA ALA A 155 14.25 4.14 -4.67
C ALA A 155 13.93 2.65 -4.47
N ASN A 156 13.06 2.29 -3.52
CA ASN A 156 12.70 0.91 -3.24
C ASN A 156 11.51 0.39 -4.06
N VAL A 157 10.58 1.25 -4.48
CA VAL A 157 9.31 0.82 -5.09
C VAL A 157 9.21 1.12 -6.58
N ALA A 158 9.78 2.23 -7.07
CA ALA A 158 9.57 2.65 -8.46
C ALA A 158 10.12 1.62 -9.48
N ALA A 159 9.46 1.46 -10.63
CA ALA A 159 10.01 0.65 -11.72
C ALA A 159 11.29 1.29 -12.28
N VAL A 160 12.17 0.49 -12.91
CA VAL A 160 13.40 1.02 -13.52
C VAL A 160 13.09 2.03 -14.62
N GLU A 161 12.03 1.79 -15.41
CA GLU A 161 11.55 2.70 -16.44
C GLU A 161 11.04 4.03 -15.84
N TYR A 162 10.43 3.99 -14.66
CA TYR A 162 9.98 5.20 -13.97
C TYR A 162 11.17 6.04 -13.50
N LEU A 163 12.19 5.38 -12.91
CA LEU A 163 13.41 6.05 -12.48
C LEU A 163 14.18 6.67 -13.66
N ASP A 164 14.27 5.96 -14.78
CA ASP A 164 14.96 6.44 -15.99
C ASP A 164 14.16 7.53 -16.72
N ALA A 165 12.92 7.25 -17.11
CA ALA A 165 12.15 8.13 -17.99
C ALA A 165 11.38 9.24 -17.26
N THR A 166 10.85 8.97 -16.06
CA THR A 166 10.01 9.92 -15.32
C THR A 166 10.82 10.77 -14.35
N VAL A 167 11.67 10.15 -13.53
CA VAL A 167 12.59 10.89 -12.63
C VAL A 167 13.76 11.50 -13.43
N GLY A 168 14.11 10.91 -14.58
CA GLY A 168 15.19 11.40 -15.45
C GLY A 168 16.58 10.95 -15.00
N LEU A 169 16.70 9.84 -14.25
CA LEU A 169 18.00 9.31 -13.84
C LEU A 169 18.76 8.73 -15.04
N ASP A 170 20.11 8.70 -14.96
CA ASP A 170 20.89 7.92 -15.92
C ASP A 170 20.46 6.45 -15.85
N ALA A 171 20.20 5.82 -17.00
CA ALA A 171 19.73 4.44 -17.07
C ALA A 171 20.61 3.43 -16.29
N ARG A 172 21.91 3.69 -16.11
CA ARG A 172 22.80 2.86 -15.26
C ARG A 172 22.51 3.08 -13.78
N ALA A 173 22.31 4.32 -13.36
CA ALA A 173 21.92 4.64 -11.99
C ALA A 173 20.55 4.03 -11.64
N ALA A 174 19.56 4.18 -12.53
CA ALA A 174 18.23 3.58 -12.36
C ALA A 174 18.31 2.05 -12.17
N ARG A 175 19.01 1.34 -13.06
CA ARG A 175 19.22 -0.12 -12.95
C ARG A 175 19.94 -0.52 -11.67
N ASN A 176 20.98 0.22 -11.28
CA ASN A 176 21.75 -0.09 -10.09
C ASN A 176 20.97 0.17 -8.80
N ILE A 177 20.13 1.20 -8.74
CA ILE A 177 19.21 1.44 -7.63
C ILE A 177 18.26 0.24 -7.46
N VAL A 178 17.64 -0.22 -8.55
CA VAL A 178 16.73 -1.39 -8.51
C VAL A 178 17.48 -2.66 -8.07
N ALA A 179 18.70 -2.87 -8.59
CA ALA A 179 19.53 -4.02 -8.22
C ALA A 179 20.04 -3.99 -6.76
N ALA A 180 20.16 -2.80 -6.16
CA ALA A 180 20.62 -2.61 -4.78
C ALA A 180 19.49 -2.75 -3.74
N ARG A 181 18.25 -3.00 -4.16
CA ARG A 181 17.12 -3.16 -3.24
C ARG A 181 17.28 -4.40 -2.35
N PRO A 182 16.86 -4.33 -1.08
CA PRO A 182 16.29 -3.16 -0.39
C PRO A 182 17.37 -2.17 0.08
N ILE A 183 17.07 -0.87 -0.05
CA ILE A 183 17.94 0.24 0.37
C ILE A 183 17.42 0.80 1.69
N ALA A 184 18.15 0.54 2.78
CA ALA A 184 17.68 0.82 4.14
C ALA A 184 17.81 2.30 4.57
N HIS A 185 18.78 3.04 4.02
CA HIS A 185 19.06 4.42 4.45
C HIS A 185 19.81 5.21 3.37
N MET A 186 19.82 6.54 3.49
CA MET A 186 20.43 7.44 2.50
C MET A 186 21.91 7.19 2.20
N PRO A 187 22.79 6.86 3.17
CA PRO A 187 24.17 6.47 2.84
C PRO A 187 24.25 5.28 1.88
N ALA A 188 23.40 4.25 2.06
CA ALA A 188 23.38 3.09 1.17
C ALA A 188 22.89 3.46 -0.23
N LEU A 189 21.94 4.39 -0.35
CA LEU A 189 21.50 4.93 -1.64
C LEU A 189 22.62 5.72 -2.34
N ALA A 190 23.34 6.57 -1.60
CA ALA A 190 24.43 7.38 -2.11
C ALA A 190 25.63 6.54 -2.56
N ASP A 191 25.87 5.39 -1.92
CA ASP A 191 26.94 4.46 -2.29
C ASP A 191 26.64 3.63 -3.55
N VAL A 192 25.39 3.65 -4.06
CA VAL A 192 25.02 2.93 -5.28
C VAL A 192 25.80 3.50 -6.48
N ALA A 193 26.44 2.61 -7.24
CA ALA A 193 27.24 3.01 -8.40
C ALA A 193 26.42 3.87 -9.39
N TYR A 194 27.00 5.02 -9.78
CA TYR A 194 26.39 6.06 -10.61
C TYR A 194 25.31 6.93 -9.94
N VAL A 195 25.03 6.74 -8.64
CA VAL A 195 24.18 7.64 -7.85
C VAL A 195 25.05 8.73 -7.22
N GLY A 196 25.21 9.84 -7.94
CA GLY A 196 25.89 11.04 -7.41
C GLY A 196 24.92 12.17 -7.09
N ALA A 197 25.48 13.36 -6.80
CA ALA A 197 24.73 14.58 -6.47
C ALA A 197 23.59 14.89 -7.47
N SER A 198 23.81 14.70 -8.77
CA SER A 198 22.78 14.95 -9.79
C SER A 198 21.60 13.99 -9.70
N ALA A 199 21.85 12.71 -9.43
CA ALA A 199 20.79 11.73 -9.22
C ALA A 199 19.99 12.03 -7.96
N LEU A 200 20.67 12.38 -6.85
CA LEU A 200 20.01 12.75 -5.59
C LEU A 200 19.17 14.04 -5.73
N ARG A 201 19.62 15.05 -6.50
CA ARG A 201 18.79 16.24 -6.79
C ARG A 201 17.54 15.91 -7.59
N LEU A 202 17.63 15.00 -8.57
CA LEU A 202 16.48 14.57 -9.36
C LEU A 202 15.46 13.81 -8.50
N LEU A 203 15.94 12.86 -7.69
CA LEU A 203 15.09 12.15 -6.73
C LEU A 203 14.41 13.12 -5.75
N LYS A 204 15.17 14.07 -5.19
CA LYS A 204 14.64 15.12 -4.30
C LYS A 204 13.58 15.98 -5.00
N ALA A 205 13.84 16.44 -6.23
CA ALA A 205 12.89 17.23 -7.00
C ALA A 205 11.57 16.47 -7.28
N HIS A 206 11.66 15.14 -7.34
CA HIS A 206 10.51 14.27 -7.59
C HIS A 206 9.62 14.03 -6.36
N VAL A 207 10.11 14.33 -5.15
CA VAL A 207 9.36 14.15 -3.88
C VAL A 207 7.99 14.82 -3.94
N ALA A 208 7.90 16.03 -4.50
CA ALA A 208 6.65 16.80 -4.52
C ALA A 208 5.56 16.24 -5.45
N VAL A 209 5.93 15.36 -6.40
CA VAL A 209 5.02 14.79 -7.40
C VAL A 209 4.88 13.28 -7.28
N TRP A 210 5.63 12.66 -6.38
CA TRP A 210 5.53 11.23 -6.12
C TRP A 210 4.21 10.94 -5.41
N ALA A 211 3.30 10.31 -6.14
CA ALA A 211 2.22 9.54 -5.56
C ALA A 211 2.66 8.08 -5.68
N PRO A 212 2.99 7.39 -4.58
CA PRO A 212 3.30 5.97 -4.67
C PRO A 212 2.12 5.29 -5.37
N ALA A 213 2.44 4.40 -6.32
CA ALA A 213 1.41 3.48 -6.78
C ALA A 213 0.82 2.84 -5.52
N PRO A 214 -0.53 2.80 -5.37
CA PRO A 214 -1.12 2.08 -4.24
C PRO A 214 -0.42 0.72 -4.20
N PRO A 215 0.07 0.28 -3.03
CA PRO A 215 0.85 -0.94 -2.94
C PRO A 215 0.11 -2.00 -3.74
N PRO A 216 0.80 -2.77 -4.61
CA PRO A 216 0.14 -3.92 -5.23
C PRO A 216 -0.46 -4.66 -4.05
N VAL A 217 -1.78 -4.75 -4.02
CA VAL A 217 -2.48 -5.43 -2.94
C VAL A 217 -1.89 -6.83 -3.00
N GLU A 218 -0.93 -7.11 -2.10
CA GLU A 218 -0.39 -8.44 -1.98
C GLU A 218 -1.64 -9.29 -1.83
N PRO A 219 -1.83 -10.34 -2.65
CA PRO A 219 -2.84 -11.31 -2.33
C PRO A 219 -2.34 -11.98 -1.06
N GLY A 220 -2.62 -11.35 0.09
CA GLY A 220 -2.89 -12.08 1.32
C GLY A 220 -3.84 -13.21 0.95
N PRO A 221 -3.83 -14.35 1.68
CA PRO A 221 -4.77 -15.43 1.40
C PRO A 221 -6.11 -14.75 1.22
N ALA A 222 -6.63 -14.80 -0.01
CA ALA A 222 -7.72 -13.92 -0.37
C ALA A 222 -8.71 -14.11 0.77
N PRO A 223 -9.21 -13.04 1.44
CA PRO A 223 -10.45 -13.24 2.16
C PRO A 223 -11.29 -14.02 1.17
N GLU A 224 -11.84 -15.16 1.59
CA GLU A 224 -12.84 -15.83 0.78
C GLU A 224 -13.97 -14.78 0.70
N ASP A 225 -13.80 -13.81 -0.19
CA ASP A 225 -14.84 -13.00 -0.75
C ASP A 225 -15.66 -14.08 -1.39
N PRO A 226 -16.83 -14.42 -0.81
CA PRO A 226 -17.58 -15.60 -1.24
C PRO A 226 -18.09 -15.46 -2.68
N GLY A 227 -17.62 -14.44 -3.41
CA GLY A 227 -18.20 -13.90 -4.60
C GLY A 227 -19.57 -13.33 -4.26
N PRO A 228 -20.21 -12.69 -5.25
CA PRO A 228 -21.65 -12.56 -5.18
C PRO A 228 -22.23 -13.97 -5.05
N ALA A 229 -22.98 -14.22 -3.97
CA ALA A 229 -23.75 -15.44 -3.81
C ALA A 229 -24.73 -15.56 -4.99
N ALA A 230 -25.16 -16.79 -5.32
CA ALA A 230 -26.27 -16.95 -6.25
C ALA A 230 -27.53 -16.24 -5.70
N GLY A 231 -28.31 -15.63 -6.57
CA GLY A 231 -29.45 -14.81 -6.14
C GLY A 231 -30.38 -14.44 -7.28
N THR A 232 -31.46 -13.73 -6.95
CA THR A 232 -32.43 -13.23 -7.91
C THR A 232 -32.53 -11.72 -7.77
N TRP A 233 -32.24 -11.00 -8.85
CA TRP A 233 -32.28 -9.54 -8.91
C TRP A 233 -33.23 -9.11 -10.01
N GLU A 234 -34.15 -8.21 -9.68
CA GLU A 234 -35.20 -7.77 -10.61
C GLU A 234 -36.00 -8.94 -11.23
N GLY A 235 -36.13 -10.07 -10.52
CA GLY A 235 -36.80 -11.27 -11.02
C GLY A 235 -35.97 -12.19 -11.93
N VAL A 236 -34.69 -11.88 -12.14
CA VAL A 236 -33.74 -12.68 -12.94
C VAL A 236 -32.76 -13.41 -12.02
N THR A 237 -32.68 -14.73 -12.12
CA THR A 237 -31.81 -15.56 -11.27
C THR A 237 -30.42 -15.70 -11.90
N PHE A 238 -29.38 -15.36 -11.15
CA PHE A 238 -27.99 -15.59 -11.52
C PHE A 238 -27.35 -16.63 -10.59
N THR A 239 -26.59 -17.55 -11.16
CA THR A 239 -25.61 -18.35 -10.40
C THR A 239 -24.50 -17.44 -9.87
N ALA A 240 -23.74 -17.91 -8.87
CA ALA A 240 -22.61 -17.13 -8.34
C ALA A 240 -21.57 -16.78 -9.43
N ALA A 241 -21.33 -17.69 -10.38
CA ALA A 241 -20.43 -17.44 -11.51
C ALA A 241 -20.98 -16.37 -12.45
N GLU A 242 -22.27 -16.46 -12.81
CA GLU A 242 -22.91 -15.46 -13.67
C GLU A 242 -22.98 -14.09 -13.02
N ALA A 243 -23.28 -14.01 -11.72
CA ALA A 243 -23.29 -12.75 -10.98
C ALA A 243 -21.91 -12.09 -10.99
N ARG A 244 -20.83 -12.87 -10.82
CA ARG A 244 -19.46 -12.37 -10.94
C ARG A 244 -19.16 -11.84 -12.34
N THR A 245 -19.57 -12.57 -13.38
CA THR A 245 -19.42 -12.12 -14.77
C THR A 245 -20.26 -10.88 -15.08
N ALA A 246 -21.47 -10.77 -14.53
CA ALA A 246 -22.31 -9.58 -14.69
C ALA A 246 -21.66 -8.33 -14.08
N LEU A 247 -21.04 -8.45 -12.91
CA LEU A 247 -20.26 -7.36 -12.32
C LEU A 247 -19.01 -7.02 -13.14
N ASP A 248 -18.36 -8.01 -13.74
CA ASP A 248 -17.24 -7.77 -14.66
C ASP A 248 -17.69 -7.00 -15.92
N VAL A 249 -18.80 -7.43 -16.55
CA VAL A 249 -19.45 -6.71 -17.65
C VAL A 249 -19.81 -5.28 -17.23
N ALA A 250 -20.47 -5.10 -16.09
CA ALA A 250 -20.92 -3.80 -15.61
C ALA A 250 -19.75 -2.82 -15.41
N ASN A 251 -18.61 -3.30 -14.91
CA ASN A 251 -17.44 -2.48 -14.64
C ASN A 251 -16.53 -2.26 -15.86
N ARG A 252 -16.51 -3.19 -16.83
CA ARG A 252 -15.50 -3.18 -17.90
C ARG A 252 -16.03 -3.04 -19.32
N ALA A 253 -17.30 -3.36 -19.58
CA ALA A 253 -17.85 -3.22 -20.92
C ALA A 253 -17.86 -1.74 -21.38
N THR A 254 -17.66 -1.44 -22.67
CA THR A 254 -17.95 -0.07 -23.15
C THR A 254 -19.44 0.13 -23.27
N PHE A 255 -19.80 1.39 -23.49
CA PHE A 255 -21.11 1.75 -23.99
C PHE A 255 -21.54 0.89 -25.19
N GLY A 256 -20.71 0.70 -26.22
CA GLY A 256 -21.07 -0.12 -27.39
C GLY A 256 -21.29 -1.60 -27.06
N GLN A 257 -20.47 -2.19 -26.19
CA GLN A 257 -20.70 -3.57 -25.74
C GLN A 257 -21.99 -3.72 -24.92
N LEU A 258 -22.35 -2.73 -24.11
CA LEU A 258 -23.61 -2.73 -23.35
C LEU A 258 -24.82 -2.46 -24.26
N ALA A 259 -24.74 -1.42 -25.09
CA ALA A 259 -25.85 -0.96 -25.93
C ALA A 259 -26.10 -1.87 -27.14
N ASP A 260 -25.04 -2.29 -27.84
CA ASP A 260 -25.14 -3.08 -29.07
C ASP A 260 -24.93 -4.57 -28.79
N GLY A 261 -23.91 -4.91 -28.00
CA GLY A 261 -23.59 -6.30 -27.66
C GLY A 261 -24.64 -6.96 -26.77
N ALA A 262 -24.87 -6.38 -25.59
CA ALA A 262 -25.91 -6.82 -24.67
C ALA A 262 -27.31 -6.31 -25.04
N THR A 263 -27.43 -5.47 -26.08
CA THR A 263 -28.69 -4.87 -26.54
C THR A 263 -29.42 -4.03 -25.47
N LEU A 264 -28.71 -3.48 -24.48
CA LEU A 264 -29.30 -2.64 -23.44
C LEU A 264 -29.79 -1.30 -24.01
N SER A 265 -30.75 -0.68 -23.33
CA SER A 265 -31.14 0.69 -23.71
C SER A 265 -29.98 1.64 -23.49
N ALA A 266 -29.85 2.67 -24.33
CA ALA A 266 -28.80 3.69 -24.19
C ALA A 266 -28.78 4.35 -22.79
N LEU A 267 -29.97 4.53 -22.19
CA LEU A 267 -30.09 5.07 -20.82
C LEU A 267 -29.51 4.10 -19.77
N ALA A 268 -29.83 2.81 -19.86
CA ALA A 268 -29.28 1.80 -18.95
C ALA A 268 -27.76 1.68 -19.11
N SER A 269 -27.25 1.64 -20.35
CA SER A 269 -25.80 1.58 -20.62
C SER A 269 -25.05 2.77 -20.03
N ASN A 270 -25.54 4.00 -20.23
CA ASN A 270 -24.94 5.21 -19.67
C ASN A 270 -24.96 5.22 -18.15
N ASN A 271 -26.07 4.83 -17.52
CA ASN A 271 -26.18 4.83 -16.07
C ASN A 271 -25.31 3.74 -15.42
N ILE A 272 -25.17 2.57 -16.04
CA ILE A 272 -24.24 1.53 -15.56
C ILE A 272 -22.81 2.06 -15.59
N ILE A 273 -22.39 2.73 -16.66
CA ILE A 273 -21.05 3.33 -16.77
C ILE A 273 -20.85 4.43 -15.73
N ALA A 274 -21.84 5.30 -15.54
CA ALA A 274 -21.78 6.38 -14.55
C ALA A 274 -21.77 5.87 -13.10
N ALA A 275 -22.33 4.68 -12.84
CA ALA A 275 -22.39 4.07 -11.51
C ALA A 275 -21.11 3.30 -11.12
N ARG A 276 -20.08 3.28 -11.99
CA ARG A 276 -18.83 2.58 -11.70
C ARG A 276 -18.07 3.26 -10.55
N PRO A 277 -17.45 2.48 -9.64
CA PRO A 277 -17.43 1.02 -9.60
C PRO A 277 -18.73 0.42 -9.01
N VAL A 278 -19.18 -0.67 -9.61
CA VAL A 278 -20.33 -1.47 -9.15
C VAL A 278 -19.81 -2.70 -8.42
N VAL A 279 -19.97 -2.74 -7.10
CA VAL A 279 -19.36 -3.75 -6.22
C VAL A 279 -20.30 -4.89 -5.83
N SER A 280 -21.61 -4.77 -6.08
CA SER A 280 -22.58 -5.83 -5.80
C SER A 280 -23.71 -5.88 -6.82
N MET A 281 -24.37 -7.03 -6.94
CA MET A 281 -25.55 -7.18 -7.81
C MET A 281 -26.74 -6.33 -7.32
N ASP A 282 -26.86 -6.08 -6.01
CA ASP A 282 -27.85 -5.16 -5.46
C ASP A 282 -27.59 -3.72 -5.92
N GLN A 283 -26.32 -3.30 -5.94
CA GLN A 283 -25.93 -2.00 -6.48
C GLN A 283 -26.21 -1.92 -7.98
N LEU A 284 -25.92 -3.00 -8.74
CA LEU A 284 -26.21 -3.05 -10.18
C LEU A 284 -27.72 -2.95 -10.45
N ALA A 285 -28.55 -3.67 -9.69
CA ALA A 285 -30.01 -3.61 -9.79
C ALA A 285 -30.58 -2.23 -9.40
N ALA A 286 -29.94 -1.54 -8.46
CA ALA A 286 -30.34 -0.20 -8.05
C ALA A 286 -29.98 0.91 -9.07
N VAL A 287 -29.18 0.61 -10.10
CA VAL A 287 -28.83 1.59 -11.14
C VAL A 287 -30.11 2.01 -11.89
N PRO A 288 -30.39 3.34 -12.04
CA PRO A 288 -31.57 3.80 -12.75
C PRO A 288 -31.67 3.19 -14.15
N TRP A 289 -32.85 2.67 -14.48
CA TRP A 289 -33.17 2.00 -15.74
C TRP A 289 -32.58 0.59 -15.92
N VAL A 290 -31.96 0.01 -14.88
CA VAL A 290 -31.55 -1.40 -14.83
C VAL A 290 -32.62 -2.24 -14.11
N GLY A 291 -33.77 -2.43 -14.78
CA GLY A 291 -34.84 -3.31 -14.31
C GLY A 291 -34.74 -4.73 -14.87
N THR A 292 -35.79 -5.53 -14.71
CA THR A 292 -35.87 -6.95 -15.16
C THR A 292 -35.36 -7.17 -16.58
N VAL A 293 -35.82 -6.36 -17.55
CA VAL A 293 -35.45 -6.51 -18.97
C VAL A 293 -33.95 -6.27 -19.21
N ALA A 294 -33.34 -5.34 -18.45
CA ALA A 294 -31.91 -5.09 -18.55
C ALA A 294 -31.10 -6.25 -17.94
N MET A 295 -31.55 -6.80 -16.81
CA MET A 295 -30.93 -7.96 -16.18
C MET A 295 -31.01 -9.22 -17.05
N GLU A 296 -32.14 -9.50 -17.71
CA GLU A 296 -32.29 -10.63 -18.65
C GLU A 296 -31.34 -10.50 -19.84
N LYS A 297 -31.16 -9.27 -20.35
CA LYS A 297 -30.25 -8.97 -21.45
C LYS A 297 -28.79 -9.13 -21.05
N LEU A 298 -28.42 -8.63 -19.88
CA LEU A 298 -27.08 -8.85 -19.30
C LEU A 298 -26.81 -10.35 -19.13
N GLN A 299 -27.74 -11.11 -18.54
CA GLN A 299 -27.59 -12.55 -18.37
C GLN A 299 -27.36 -13.27 -19.71
N ARG A 300 -28.15 -12.93 -20.74
CA ARG A 300 -27.99 -13.51 -22.08
C ARG A 300 -26.65 -13.15 -22.74
N TYR A 301 -26.07 -12.01 -22.37
CA TYR A 301 -24.79 -11.54 -22.89
C TYR A 301 -23.58 -12.19 -22.20
N LEU A 302 -23.73 -12.73 -20.99
CA LEU A 302 -22.60 -13.29 -20.22
C LEU A 302 -21.79 -14.36 -20.97
N PRO A 303 -22.40 -15.34 -21.68
CA PRO A 303 -21.62 -16.33 -22.41
C PRO A 303 -20.81 -15.70 -23.55
N VAL A 304 -21.34 -14.66 -24.19
CA VAL A 304 -20.65 -13.90 -25.26
C VAL A 304 -19.48 -13.13 -24.66
N TRP A 305 -19.69 -12.49 -23.51
CA TRP A 305 -18.63 -11.78 -22.78
C TRP A 305 -17.49 -12.71 -22.36
N VAL A 306 -17.81 -13.88 -21.82
CA VAL A 306 -16.82 -14.90 -21.43
C VAL A 306 -16.08 -15.44 -22.65
N ALA A 307 -16.79 -15.73 -23.74
CA ALA A 307 -16.19 -16.24 -24.98
C ALA A 307 -15.32 -15.20 -25.70
N ALA A 308 -15.64 -13.91 -25.55
CA ALA A 308 -14.85 -12.81 -26.11
C ALA A 308 -13.52 -12.58 -25.35
N GLY A 309 -13.32 -13.24 -24.21
CA GLY A 309 -12.22 -12.97 -23.30
C GLY A 309 -12.45 -11.65 -22.56
N SER A 310 -12.37 -11.68 -21.23
CA SER A 310 -12.38 -10.46 -20.42
C SER A 310 -11.34 -9.48 -20.96
N THR A 311 -11.79 -8.34 -21.51
CA THR A 311 -10.98 -7.34 -22.23
C THR A 311 -10.11 -6.50 -21.28
N GLY A 312 -9.26 -7.17 -20.53
CA GLY A 312 -8.43 -6.62 -19.48
C GLY A 312 -7.91 -7.73 -18.57
N ASP A 313 -7.69 -8.92 -19.13
CA ASP A 313 -7.03 -9.99 -18.40
C ASP A 313 -5.55 -9.61 -18.25
N PRO A 314 -5.07 -9.29 -17.03
CA PRO A 314 -3.66 -9.03 -16.79
C PRO A 314 -2.78 -10.24 -17.11
N THR A 315 -3.37 -11.42 -17.33
CA THR A 315 -2.66 -12.64 -17.71
C THR A 315 -2.44 -12.78 -19.22
N LEU A 316 -3.06 -11.93 -20.06
CA LEU A 316 -2.72 -11.91 -21.49
C LEU A 316 -1.26 -11.53 -21.64
N THR A 317 -0.52 -12.43 -22.28
CA THR A 317 0.89 -12.19 -22.57
C THR A 317 1.01 -11.01 -23.53
N PRO A 318 2.17 -10.33 -23.55
CA PRO A 318 2.44 -9.32 -24.58
C PRO A 318 2.16 -9.83 -26.00
N GLU A 319 2.41 -11.12 -26.27
CA GLU A 319 2.17 -11.74 -27.57
C GLU A 319 0.69 -11.83 -27.92
N ASP A 320 -0.17 -12.20 -26.96
CA ASP A 320 -1.62 -12.26 -27.17
C ASP A 320 -2.19 -10.86 -27.49
N LYS A 321 -1.69 -9.84 -26.78
CA LYS A 321 -2.06 -8.43 -27.02
C LYS A 321 -1.66 -7.99 -28.41
N LEU A 322 -0.46 -8.38 -28.87
CA LEU A 322 0.00 -8.08 -30.22
C LEU A 322 -0.85 -8.75 -31.30
N VAL A 323 -1.15 -10.03 -31.14
CA VAL A 323 -2.04 -10.76 -32.07
C VAL A 323 -3.40 -10.06 -32.19
N LEU A 324 -3.97 -9.61 -31.07
CA LEU A 324 -5.25 -8.91 -31.08
C LEU A 324 -5.15 -7.51 -31.71
N PHE A 325 -4.11 -6.74 -31.38
CA PHE A 325 -3.83 -5.44 -31.98
C PHE A 325 -3.71 -5.54 -33.51
N LEU A 326 -2.95 -6.52 -34.01
CA LEU A 326 -2.73 -6.68 -35.45
C LEU A 326 -3.98 -7.11 -36.19
N ASN A 327 -4.84 -7.94 -35.58
CA ASN A 327 -6.09 -8.38 -36.21
C ASN A 327 -7.24 -7.37 -36.05
N HIS A 328 -6.99 -6.16 -35.53
CA HIS A 328 -8.02 -5.16 -35.38
C HIS A 328 -8.54 -4.69 -36.76
N PRO A 329 -9.85 -4.72 -37.04
CA PRO A 329 -10.40 -4.46 -38.37
C PRO A 329 -10.20 -3.02 -38.87
N GLY A 330 -9.87 -2.09 -37.97
CA GLY A 330 -9.55 -0.71 -38.33
C GLY A 330 -8.06 -0.42 -38.54
N LEU A 331 -7.18 -1.43 -38.40
CA LEU A 331 -5.74 -1.21 -38.48
C LEU A 331 -5.31 -0.79 -39.90
N THR A 332 -4.67 0.37 -40.00
CA THR A 332 -4.21 0.96 -41.26
C THR A 332 -2.69 0.91 -41.41
N VAL A 333 -2.21 1.03 -42.66
CA VAL A 333 -0.77 1.17 -42.94
C VAL A 333 -0.18 2.37 -42.21
N ALA A 334 -0.90 3.48 -42.15
CA ALA A 334 -0.44 4.71 -41.50
C ALA A 334 -0.28 4.55 -39.97
N GLU A 335 -1.17 3.78 -39.32
CA GLU A 335 -1.05 3.49 -37.89
C GLU A 335 0.15 2.59 -37.61
N LEU A 336 0.39 1.57 -38.44
CA LEU A 336 1.57 0.72 -38.30
C LEU A 336 2.86 1.47 -38.60
N ASP A 337 2.89 2.34 -39.61
CA ASP A 337 4.06 3.15 -40.00
C ASP A 337 4.40 4.23 -38.94
N ALA A 338 3.42 4.63 -38.11
CA ALA A 338 3.63 5.51 -36.98
C ALA A 338 4.31 4.79 -35.78
N ILE A 339 4.29 3.46 -35.74
CA ILE A 339 5.00 2.69 -34.72
C ILE A 339 6.48 2.82 -34.99
N ARG A 340 7.23 3.27 -33.97
CA ARG A 340 8.68 3.42 -34.06
C ARG A 340 9.25 2.13 -34.64
N TYR A 341 10.13 2.25 -35.64
CA TYR A 341 10.87 1.14 -36.24
C TYR A 341 10.10 0.21 -37.19
N ILE A 342 8.81 0.45 -37.39
CA ILE A 342 8.03 -0.20 -38.44
C ILE A 342 8.04 0.69 -39.67
N GLY A 343 8.76 0.27 -40.70
CA GLY A 343 8.80 0.99 -41.97
C GLY A 343 7.59 0.68 -42.83
N SER A 344 7.33 1.54 -43.82
CA SER A 344 6.14 1.46 -44.66
C SER A 344 6.03 0.13 -45.42
N VAL A 345 7.18 -0.46 -45.79
CA VAL A 345 7.22 -1.78 -46.46
C VAL A 345 6.69 -2.90 -45.54
N GLN A 346 7.07 -2.89 -44.26
CA GLN A 346 6.56 -3.86 -43.29
C GLN A 346 5.09 -3.62 -42.98
N ALA A 347 4.69 -2.35 -42.79
CA ALA A 347 3.30 -1.98 -42.54
C ALA A 347 2.37 -2.42 -43.70
N GLU A 348 2.77 -2.18 -44.95
CA GLU A 348 2.05 -2.64 -46.14
C GLU A 348 1.96 -4.16 -46.21
N ALA A 349 3.05 -4.87 -45.90
CA ALA A 349 3.06 -6.34 -45.92
C ALA A 349 2.11 -6.94 -44.88
N ILE A 350 2.07 -6.39 -43.66
CA ILE A 350 1.16 -6.83 -42.59
C ILE A 350 -0.30 -6.59 -43.01
N VAL A 351 -0.64 -5.38 -43.43
CA VAL A 351 -2.02 -5.05 -43.83
C VAL A 351 -2.44 -5.88 -45.04
N ALA A 352 -1.57 -6.06 -46.04
CA ALA A 352 -1.86 -6.89 -47.20
C ALA A 352 -2.13 -8.36 -46.82
N TYR A 353 -1.36 -8.91 -45.88
CA TYR A 353 -1.63 -10.24 -45.32
C TYR A 353 -3.00 -10.30 -44.63
N LEU A 354 -3.31 -9.30 -43.79
CA LEU A 354 -4.57 -9.21 -43.03
C LEU A 354 -5.83 -9.05 -43.90
N THR A 355 -5.69 -8.66 -45.16
CA THR A 355 -6.83 -8.67 -46.11
C THR A 355 -7.25 -10.07 -46.54
N HIS A 356 -6.40 -11.08 -46.34
CA HIS A 356 -6.63 -12.46 -46.77
C HIS A 356 -6.75 -13.43 -45.60
N ASP A 357 -5.98 -13.23 -44.53
CA ASP A 357 -5.93 -14.14 -43.38
C ASP A 357 -5.71 -13.41 -42.06
N ARG A 358 -5.83 -14.12 -40.93
CA ARG A 358 -5.54 -13.59 -39.59
C ARG A 358 -4.14 -14.01 -39.15
N ILE A 359 -3.50 -13.19 -38.33
CA ILE A 359 -2.22 -13.53 -37.70
C ILE A 359 -2.51 -14.18 -36.35
N ASP A 360 -2.26 -15.47 -36.18
CA ASP A 360 -2.61 -16.22 -34.98
C ASP A 360 -1.44 -16.35 -33.99
N SER A 361 -0.22 -16.02 -34.41
CA SER A 361 0.96 -16.12 -33.53
C SER A 361 2.10 -15.18 -33.93
N LEU A 362 3.04 -14.97 -33.00
CA LEU A 362 4.26 -14.23 -33.28
C LEU A 362 5.17 -14.93 -34.31
N ALA A 363 5.15 -16.26 -34.33
CA ALA A 363 5.91 -17.05 -35.30
C ALA A 363 5.41 -16.78 -36.73
N GLU A 364 4.09 -16.74 -36.90
CA GLU A 364 3.46 -16.40 -38.17
C GLU A 364 3.77 -14.96 -38.59
N LEU A 365 3.61 -13.98 -37.70
CA LEU A 365 3.95 -12.58 -37.97
C LEU A 365 5.37 -12.42 -38.53
N ARG A 366 6.34 -13.14 -37.96
CA ARG A 366 7.74 -13.11 -38.43
C ARG A 366 7.89 -13.66 -39.85
N THR A 367 7.06 -14.61 -40.26
CA THR A 367 7.07 -15.12 -41.64
C THR A 367 6.46 -14.15 -42.65
N VAL A 368 5.51 -13.30 -42.23
CA VAL A 368 4.83 -12.35 -43.12
C VAL A 368 5.79 -11.29 -43.66
N THR A 369 6.69 -10.76 -42.83
CA THR A 369 7.50 -9.58 -43.22
C THR A 369 9.01 -9.69 -42.95
N ALA A 370 9.50 -10.83 -42.47
CA ALA A 370 10.88 -10.98 -41.99
C ALA A 370 11.28 -9.90 -40.95
N LEU A 371 10.39 -9.62 -39.99
CA LEU A 371 10.64 -8.66 -38.91
C LEU A 371 11.87 -9.03 -38.10
N GLU A 372 12.70 -8.04 -37.82
CA GLU A 372 13.79 -8.16 -36.85
C GLU A 372 13.26 -8.10 -35.41
N THR A 373 14.04 -8.60 -34.43
CA THR A 373 13.62 -8.71 -33.02
C THR A 373 13.16 -7.38 -32.42
N TRP A 374 13.88 -6.28 -32.68
CA TRP A 374 13.52 -4.95 -32.15
C TRP A 374 12.25 -4.36 -32.77
N GLN A 375 11.92 -4.76 -34.00
CA GLN A 375 10.66 -4.37 -34.64
C GLN A 375 9.48 -5.09 -33.98
N VAL A 376 9.65 -6.36 -33.64
CA VAL A 376 8.67 -7.12 -32.84
C VAL A 376 8.46 -6.48 -31.48
N GLU A 377 9.53 -6.11 -30.77
CA GLU A 377 9.43 -5.44 -29.47
C GLU A 377 8.68 -4.10 -29.57
N SER A 378 8.88 -3.35 -30.65
CA SER A 378 8.16 -2.09 -30.88
C SER A 378 6.67 -2.30 -31.13
N LEU A 379 6.30 -3.36 -31.86
CA LEU A 379 4.91 -3.76 -32.05
C LEU A 379 4.26 -4.25 -30.74
N LEU A 380 4.99 -5.02 -29.93
CA LEU A 380 4.52 -5.47 -28.61
C LEU A 380 4.24 -4.28 -27.68
N ALA A 381 5.13 -3.29 -27.67
CA ALA A 381 4.95 -2.05 -26.90
C ALA A 381 3.72 -1.28 -27.39
N ALA A 382 3.58 -1.07 -28.70
CA ALA A 382 2.43 -0.38 -29.29
C ALA A 382 1.11 -1.12 -29.01
N ALA A 383 1.10 -2.45 -29.06
CA ALA A 383 -0.05 -3.25 -28.68
C ALA A 383 -0.41 -3.08 -27.20
N GLY A 384 0.59 -3.02 -26.31
CA GLY A 384 0.40 -2.71 -24.89
C GLY A 384 -0.23 -1.33 -24.67
N GLU A 385 0.26 -0.31 -25.37
CA GLU A 385 -0.29 1.06 -25.32
C GLU A 385 -1.71 1.13 -25.89
N TRP A 386 -1.96 0.49 -27.03
CA TRP A 386 -3.29 0.40 -27.63
C TRP A 386 -4.29 -0.25 -26.67
N TYR A 387 -3.90 -1.35 -26.02
CA TYR A 387 -4.71 -1.99 -24.97
C TYR A 387 -4.95 -1.10 -23.76
N ALA A 388 -3.91 -0.41 -23.28
CA ALA A 388 -4.01 0.51 -22.14
C ALA A 388 -4.92 1.71 -22.45
N ALA A 389 -4.95 2.15 -23.72
CA ALA A 389 -5.84 3.21 -24.21
C ALA A 389 -7.29 2.75 -24.44
N GLY A 390 -7.62 1.49 -24.13
CA GLY A 390 -8.94 0.92 -24.35
C GLY A 390 -9.23 0.61 -25.83
N GLY A 391 -8.17 0.49 -26.64
CA GLY A 391 -8.24 -0.03 -28.00
C GLY A 391 -8.94 -1.39 -28.01
N ARG A 392 -9.88 -1.55 -28.94
CA ARG A 392 -10.78 -2.69 -29.08
C ARG A 392 -10.88 -3.10 -30.52
#